data_AF-R6BW84-F1
#
_entry.id   AF-R6BW84-F1
#
_cell.length_a   1.000
_cell.length_b   1.000
_cell.length_c   1.000
_cell.angle_alpha   90.00
_cell.angle_beta   90.00
_cell.angle_gamma   90.00
#
_symmetry.space_group_name_H-M   'P 1'
#
loop_
_entity.id
_entity.type
_entity.pdbx_description
1 polymer ?
#
loop_
_entity_poly.entity_id
_entity_poly.type
_entity_poly.pdbx_seq_one_letter_code
_entity_poly.pdbx_strand_id
1 'polypeptide(L)'
;MKKCKKIISGLLFICMLIGGAFVSLNFMGVIGHTENMVNADNENGGNVGTETAETTEYWHIVFKGFAFSVKPVGTAIIHESGCLNVRSCDDYLIQIDVEEKTMDDFWDNRAERVQAIENSGYVMELPPEKTQIDGKEYVKYIVSLANERGAAFENSYFGVLIRQASDRERILTTIRFDGTDMDALNGEQKDVIYEKAFAEARAIADSAVETEETNDMVGTYWQENAYMETGVTDSIVDGDTVVSYKLPDKYKLLSDNQAGKSYYADTENRDVMVSVVPYSWMSAKDMAESKRGAGISKVVDEGRYEVNGVIYYYYAYSILHIKGEKRSCTYHFAAYADLKNGDIYVIYGDADDNPQAMEPQSYYDFMDIKEECYP
;
A
#
# COMPACT_ATOMS: atom_id res chain seq x y z
N MET A 1 18.80 10.51 -45.99
CA MET A 1 18.38 9.46 -45.01
C MET A 1 19.29 9.28 -43.78
N LYS A 2 20.45 9.95 -43.62
CA LYS A 2 21.26 9.87 -42.38
C LYS A 2 20.98 10.94 -41.32
N LYS A 3 20.32 12.05 -41.68
CA LYS A 3 19.98 13.13 -40.73
C LYS A 3 18.64 12.94 -39.99
N CYS A 4 17.65 12.25 -40.60
CA CYS A 4 16.35 12.01 -39.94
C CYS A 4 16.39 10.91 -38.88
N LYS A 5 17.35 9.97 -38.91
CA LYS A 5 17.48 8.92 -37.88
C LYS A 5 18.00 9.43 -36.53
N LYS A 6 18.79 10.52 -36.51
CA LYS A 6 19.29 11.10 -35.25
C LYS A 6 18.21 11.88 -34.49
N ILE A 7 17.28 12.50 -35.20
CA ILE A 7 16.19 13.28 -34.57
C ILE A 7 15.13 12.34 -33.96
N ILE A 8 14.82 11.23 -34.63
CA ILE A 8 13.87 10.23 -34.13
C ILE A 8 14.46 9.48 -32.92
N SER A 9 15.76 9.19 -32.92
CA SER A 9 16.43 8.56 -31.77
C SER A 9 16.56 9.51 -30.56
N GLY A 10 16.65 10.82 -30.78
CA GLY A 10 16.67 11.83 -29.71
C GLY A 10 15.29 12.06 -29.08
N LEU A 11 14.22 12.05 -29.89
CA LEU A 11 12.84 12.17 -29.41
C LEU A 11 12.37 10.92 -28.65
N LEU A 12 12.77 9.72 -29.08
CA LEU A 12 12.47 8.47 -28.36
C LEU A 12 13.17 8.38 -26.99
N PHE A 13 14.34 9.01 -26.84
CA PHE A 13 15.07 9.04 -25.56
C PHE A 13 14.48 10.07 -24.57
N ILE A 14 13.97 11.20 -25.08
CA ILE A 14 13.27 12.21 -24.27
C ILE A 14 11.90 11.67 -23.80
N CYS A 15 11.20 10.88 -24.61
CA CYS A 15 9.96 10.22 -24.19
C CYS A 15 10.19 9.13 -23.11
N MET A 16 11.35 8.46 -23.09
CA MET A 16 11.67 7.51 -22.02
C MET A 16 12.09 8.20 -20.70
N LEU A 17 12.66 9.41 -20.76
CA LEU A 17 12.99 10.19 -19.56
C LEU A 17 11.77 10.85 -18.90
N ILE A 18 10.69 11.06 -19.64
CA ILE A 18 9.40 11.56 -19.09
C ILE A 18 8.56 10.40 -18.53
N GLY A 19 8.71 9.18 -19.05
CA GLY A 19 7.95 8.00 -18.61
C GLY A 19 8.32 7.45 -17.23
N GLY A 20 9.56 7.69 -16.75
CA GLY A 20 10.05 7.19 -15.45
C GLY A 20 9.72 8.06 -14.24
N ALA A 21 8.95 9.15 -14.41
CA ALA A 21 8.44 9.99 -13.31
C ALA A 21 6.90 9.97 -13.22
N PHE A 22 6.22 9.33 -14.19
CA PHE A 22 4.76 9.34 -14.29
C PHE A 22 4.07 8.13 -13.66
N VAL A 23 4.83 7.09 -13.29
CA VAL A 23 4.28 5.82 -12.76
C VAL A 23 4.15 5.85 -11.23
N SER A 24 4.93 6.66 -10.52
CA SER A 24 4.84 6.78 -9.05
C SER A 24 3.78 7.76 -8.54
N LEU A 25 3.05 8.44 -9.44
CA LEU A 25 2.14 9.56 -9.11
C LEU A 25 0.70 9.37 -9.62
N ASN A 26 0.37 8.21 -10.19
CA ASN A 26 -1.00 7.87 -10.53
C ASN A 26 -1.47 6.73 -9.62
N PHE A 27 -2.59 6.96 -8.95
CA PHE A 27 -3.30 6.09 -7.99
C PHE A 27 -2.99 6.35 -6.53
N MET A 28 -3.74 7.33 -6.03
CA MET A 28 -3.92 7.62 -4.62
C MET A 28 -5.43 7.56 -4.38
N GLY A 29 -5.88 6.49 -3.74
CA GLY A 29 -7.21 6.38 -3.16
C GLY A 29 -7.02 6.28 -1.65
N VAL A 30 -7.48 7.29 -0.92
CA VAL A 30 -7.80 7.21 0.52
C VAL A 30 -9.33 7.27 0.60
N ILE A 31 -9.93 6.86 1.72
CA ILE A 31 -11.18 7.44 2.27
C ILE A 31 -11.02 7.41 3.79
N GLY A 32 -11.44 8.48 4.47
CA GLY A 32 -11.11 8.79 5.87
C GLY A 32 -11.75 7.90 6.94
N HIS A 33 -11.09 7.85 8.10
CA HIS A 33 -11.62 7.28 9.33
C HIS A 33 -12.64 8.24 9.98
N THR A 34 -13.84 7.74 10.25
CA THR A 34 -14.74 8.30 11.26
C THR A 34 -14.59 7.47 12.53
N GLU A 35 -14.16 8.12 13.61
CA GLU A 35 -14.01 7.51 14.93
C GLU A 35 -15.36 7.03 15.50
N ASN A 36 -15.36 5.86 16.13
CA ASN A 36 -16.21 5.61 17.29
C ASN A 36 -15.37 5.77 18.55
N MET A 37 -15.47 6.95 19.17
CA MET A 37 -15.02 7.20 20.54
C MET A 37 -15.77 6.24 21.49
N VAL A 38 -15.06 5.40 22.23
CA VAL A 38 -15.54 4.90 23.52
C VAL A 38 -14.74 5.60 24.61
N ASN A 39 -15.38 6.61 25.20
CA ASN A 39 -14.95 7.22 26.45
C ASN A 39 -14.79 6.13 27.52
N ALA A 40 -13.58 5.97 28.05
CA ALA A 40 -13.36 5.30 29.33
C ALA A 40 -12.55 6.25 30.21
N ASP A 41 -13.26 7.07 30.98
CA ASP A 41 -12.66 7.81 32.09
C ASP A 41 -13.37 7.46 33.41
N ASN A 42 -12.51 7.14 34.39
CA ASN A 42 -12.69 7.01 35.83
C ASN A 42 -13.46 5.80 36.39
N GLU A 43 -12.77 4.92 37.13
CA GLU A 43 -12.42 5.15 38.55
C GLU A 43 -11.39 4.13 39.10
N ASN A 44 -10.35 4.67 39.77
CA ASN A 44 -9.58 4.16 40.91
C ASN A 44 -9.05 2.71 40.96
N GLY A 45 -7.72 2.60 41.04
CA GLY A 45 -7.04 1.49 41.69
C GLY A 45 -5.55 1.45 41.37
N GLY A 46 -4.74 2.18 42.14
CA GLY A 46 -3.30 2.27 41.91
C GLY A 46 -2.57 0.93 42.02
N ASN A 47 -1.55 0.74 41.18
CA ASN A 47 -0.31 0.15 41.61
C ASN A 47 0.86 0.63 40.74
N VAL A 48 1.94 1.01 41.41
CA VAL A 48 3.22 1.41 40.85
C VAL A 48 3.90 0.17 40.27
N GLY A 49 4.39 0.25 39.04
CA GLY A 49 5.16 -0.84 38.44
C GLY A 49 5.85 -0.39 37.15
N THR A 50 7.05 0.17 37.30
CA THR A 50 8.20 0.14 36.38
C THR A 50 7.92 0.13 34.87
N GLU A 51 8.35 1.20 34.21
CA GLU A 51 8.67 1.24 32.77
C GLU A 51 9.45 -0.03 32.37
N THR A 52 8.75 -1.01 31.80
CA THR A 52 9.36 -2.03 30.97
C THR A 52 9.59 -1.41 29.61
N ALA A 53 10.84 -1.04 29.33
CA ALA A 53 11.29 -0.79 27.98
C ALA A 53 11.04 -2.06 27.15
N GLU A 54 10.00 -2.05 26.33
CA GLU A 54 9.77 -3.09 25.35
C GLU A 54 10.90 -3.04 24.32
N THR A 55 11.81 -3.99 24.41
CA THR A 55 12.76 -4.27 23.32
C THR A 55 12.00 -5.00 22.21
N THR A 56 11.14 -4.28 21.50
CA THR A 56 10.58 -4.78 20.24
C THR A 56 11.67 -4.67 19.18
N GLU A 57 12.06 -5.81 18.61
CA GLU A 57 13.00 -5.85 17.48
C GLU A 57 12.38 -5.10 16.29
N TYR A 58 13.15 -4.24 15.63
CA TYR A 58 12.70 -3.53 14.43
C TYR A 58 12.40 -4.55 13.32
N TRP A 59 11.38 -4.27 12.51
CA TRP A 59 11.14 -5.02 11.28
C TRP A 59 12.29 -4.81 10.31
N HIS A 60 12.80 -5.91 9.75
CA HIS A 60 13.86 -5.92 8.73
C HIS A 60 13.21 -6.16 7.38
N ILE A 61 13.02 -5.12 6.56
CA ILE A 61 12.26 -5.18 5.30
C ILE A 61 13.21 -5.08 4.11
N VAL A 62 13.23 -6.07 3.21
CA VAL A 62 14.05 -6.05 2.00
C VAL A 62 13.22 -5.57 0.81
N PHE A 63 13.60 -4.45 0.23
CA PHE A 63 12.90 -3.81 -0.88
C PHE A 63 13.87 -3.16 -1.87
N LYS A 64 13.78 -3.54 -3.15
CA LYS A 64 14.57 -3.01 -4.27
C LYS A 64 16.08 -2.98 -4.00
N GLY A 65 16.62 -4.06 -3.43
CA GLY A 65 18.07 -4.20 -3.15
C GLY A 65 18.54 -3.50 -1.88
N PHE A 66 17.63 -3.00 -1.04
CA PHE A 66 17.95 -2.39 0.25
C PHE A 66 17.18 -3.08 1.38
N ALA A 67 17.84 -3.29 2.52
CA ALA A 67 17.23 -3.69 3.78
C ALA A 67 16.93 -2.44 4.62
N PHE A 68 15.68 -2.29 5.05
CA PHE A 68 15.19 -1.20 5.90
C PHE A 68 14.88 -1.72 7.30
N SER A 69 15.17 -0.90 8.31
CA SER A 69 14.79 -1.14 9.69
C SER A 69 13.61 -0.25 10.07
N VAL A 70 12.43 -0.85 10.21
CA VAL A 70 11.17 -0.14 10.46
C VAL A 70 10.69 -0.44 11.87
N LYS A 71 10.26 0.59 12.61
CA LYS A 71 9.66 0.37 13.93
C LYS A 71 8.38 -0.46 13.79
N PRO A 72 8.13 -1.44 14.66
CA PRO A 72 6.95 -2.30 14.58
C PRO A 72 5.69 -1.61 15.10
N VAL A 73 5.38 -0.44 14.56
CA VAL A 73 4.25 0.40 14.94
C VAL A 73 3.36 0.55 13.71
N GLY A 74 2.13 0.05 13.81
CA GLY A 74 1.13 0.10 12.73
C GLY A 74 1.39 -0.95 11.64
N THR A 75 1.50 -0.54 10.37
CA THR A 75 1.67 -1.44 9.22
C THR A 75 2.83 -1.04 8.32
N ALA A 76 3.55 -2.03 7.78
CA ALA A 76 4.54 -1.84 6.72
C ALA A 76 4.35 -2.89 5.63
N ILE A 77 4.10 -2.45 4.39
CA ILE A 77 3.67 -3.29 3.28
C ILE A 77 4.34 -2.82 1.99
N ILE A 78 4.87 -3.75 1.20
CA ILE A 78 5.26 -3.48 -0.19
C ILE A 78 3.98 -3.47 -1.03
N HIS A 79 3.56 -2.28 -1.45
CA HIS A 79 2.35 -2.06 -2.23
C HIS A 79 2.55 -2.49 -3.70
N GLU A 80 1.47 -2.87 -4.38
CA GLU A 80 1.49 -3.30 -5.79
C GLU A 80 2.03 -2.23 -6.76
N SER A 81 2.02 -0.96 -6.34
CA SER A 81 2.66 0.15 -7.06
C SER A 81 4.20 0.05 -7.08
N GLY A 82 4.76 -0.92 -6.37
CA GLY A 82 6.20 -1.11 -6.24
C GLY A 82 6.84 -0.06 -5.34
N CYS A 83 6.16 0.29 -4.24
CA CYS A 83 6.64 1.16 -3.16
C CYS A 83 6.47 0.47 -1.80
N LEU A 84 7.29 0.82 -0.82
CA LEU A 84 7.11 0.41 0.58
C LEU A 84 6.24 1.44 1.31
N ASN A 85 5.04 1.04 1.71
CA ASN A 85 4.13 1.85 2.50
C ASN A 85 4.31 1.53 3.99
N VAL A 86 4.47 2.56 4.81
CA VAL A 86 4.60 2.48 6.26
C VAL A 86 3.59 3.44 6.89
N ARG A 87 2.65 2.91 7.67
CA ARG A 87 1.71 3.69 8.46
C ARG A 87 1.97 3.42 9.93
N SER A 88 2.64 4.36 10.59
CA SER A 88 2.97 4.33 12.03
C SER A 88 1.91 4.99 12.91
N CYS A 89 1.03 5.82 12.33
CA CYS A 89 -0.06 6.51 13.00
C CYS A 89 -1.20 6.82 12.03
N ASP A 90 -2.32 7.30 12.55
CA ASP A 90 -3.48 7.65 11.74
C ASP A 90 -3.29 8.97 10.97
N ASP A 91 -2.39 9.84 11.44
CA ASP A 91 -2.20 11.19 10.91
C ASP A 91 -1.68 11.24 9.46
N TYR A 92 -0.83 10.28 9.06
CA TYR A 92 -0.14 10.27 7.77
C TYR A 92 0.36 8.89 7.34
N LEU A 93 0.58 8.73 6.03
CA LEU A 93 1.19 7.57 5.38
C LEU A 93 2.58 7.91 4.84
N ILE A 94 3.59 7.10 5.16
CA ILE A 94 4.94 7.21 4.58
C ILE A 94 5.05 6.19 3.44
N GLN A 95 5.42 6.64 2.25
CA GLN A 95 5.67 5.81 1.07
C GLN A 95 7.13 5.97 0.63
N ILE A 96 7.82 4.86 0.46
CA ILE A 96 9.25 4.81 0.13
C ILE A 96 9.43 4.12 -1.22
N ASP A 97 10.19 4.77 -2.09
CA ASP A 97 10.68 4.21 -3.34
C ASP A 97 12.21 4.30 -3.43
N VAL A 98 12.81 3.33 -4.12
CA VAL A 98 14.23 3.32 -4.48
C VAL A 98 14.31 3.54 -5.99
N GLU A 99 14.85 4.69 -6.39
CA GLU A 99 14.95 5.09 -7.79
C GLU A 99 16.40 5.01 -8.27
N GLU A 100 16.63 4.51 -9.49
CA GLU A 100 17.92 4.57 -10.20
C GLU A 100 18.21 5.99 -10.71
N LYS A 101 18.29 6.94 -9.77
CA LYS A 101 18.58 8.37 -9.96
C LYS A 101 19.41 8.85 -8.78
N THR A 102 20.17 9.92 -8.95
CA THR A 102 20.89 10.54 -7.84
C THR A 102 20.10 11.70 -7.23
N MET A 103 20.45 12.08 -6.00
CA MET A 103 19.96 13.30 -5.36
C MET A 103 20.44 14.53 -6.13
N ASP A 104 21.66 14.51 -6.65
CA ASP A 104 22.20 15.58 -7.49
C ASP A 104 21.39 15.77 -8.79
N ASP A 105 20.90 14.69 -9.41
CA ASP A 105 19.97 14.78 -10.56
C ASP A 105 18.72 15.60 -10.21
N PHE A 106 18.19 15.46 -9.00
CA PHE A 106 17.08 16.30 -8.56
C PHE A 106 17.54 17.74 -8.33
N TRP A 107 18.62 17.93 -7.55
CA TRP A 107 19.03 19.25 -7.08
C TRP A 107 19.50 20.18 -8.19
N ASP A 108 20.27 19.65 -9.14
CA ASP A 108 20.81 20.40 -10.27
C ASP A 108 19.70 20.80 -11.25
N ASN A 109 18.67 19.97 -11.39
CA ASN A 109 17.51 20.21 -12.26
C ASN A 109 16.28 20.74 -11.49
N ARG A 110 16.44 21.18 -10.24
CA ARG A 110 15.30 21.45 -9.33
C ARG A 110 14.29 22.45 -9.87
N ALA A 111 14.74 23.48 -10.60
CA ALA A 111 13.83 24.48 -11.16
C ALA A 111 12.88 23.87 -12.21
N GLU A 112 13.41 23.00 -13.08
CA GLU A 112 12.61 22.27 -14.06
C GLU A 112 11.69 21.25 -13.38
N ARG A 113 12.18 20.57 -12.32
CA ARG A 113 11.39 19.63 -11.51
C ARG A 113 10.22 20.32 -10.82
N VAL A 114 10.45 21.46 -10.17
CA VAL A 114 9.41 22.29 -9.54
C VAL A 114 8.37 22.72 -10.58
N GLN A 115 8.81 23.23 -11.74
CA GLN A 115 7.90 23.61 -12.79
C GLN A 115 7.05 22.43 -13.30
N ALA A 116 7.63 21.24 -13.40
CA ALA A 116 6.93 20.03 -13.81
C ALA A 116 5.88 19.59 -12.76
N ILE A 117 6.20 19.71 -11.48
CA ILE A 117 5.28 19.46 -10.37
C ILE A 117 4.08 20.42 -10.45
N GLU A 118 4.34 21.72 -10.59
CA GLU A 118 3.30 22.74 -10.73
C GLU A 118 2.42 22.53 -11.98
N ASN A 119 3.04 22.20 -13.11
CA ASN A 119 2.32 21.88 -14.35
C ASN A 119 1.42 20.64 -14.22
N SER A 120 1.69 19.79 -13.24
CA SER A 120 0.89 18.60 -12.94
C SER A 120 -0.28 18.90 -11.99
N GLY A 121 -0.48 20.16 -11.61
CA GLY A 121 -1.59 20.62 -10.78
C GLY A 121 -1.27 20.76 -9.29
N TYR A 122 -0.04 20.43 -8.88
CA TYR A 122 0.39 20.60 -7.50
C TYR A 122 0.76 22.06 -7.21
N VAL A 123 0.62 22.48 -5.95
CA VAL A 123 1.10 23.76 -5.46
C VAL A 123 2.31 23.52 -4.56
N MET A 124 3.37 24.30 -4.76
CA MET A 124 4.54 24.28 -3.88
C MET A 124 4.26 25.05 -2.60
N GLU A 125 4.00 24.33 -1.51
CA GLU A 125 3.78 24.91 -0.18
C GLU A 125 5.11 25.32 0.47
N LEU A 126 6.11 24.45 0.39
CA LEU A 126 7.49 24.74 0.76
C LEU A 126 8.43 24.34 -0.38
N PRO A 127 9.31 25.23 -0.85
CA PRO A 127 10.22 24.92 -1.95
C PRO A 127 11.29 23.89 -1.55
N PRO A 128 11.94 23.21 -2.51
CA PRO A 128 13.07 22.33 -2.25
C PRO A 128 14.19 23.02 -1.47
N GLU A 129 14.46 22.48 -0.29
CA GLU A 129 15.53 22.89 0.60
C GLU A 129 16.51 21.74 0.78
N LYS A 130 17.81 22.02 0.61
CA LYS A 130 18.87 21.08 0.94
C LYS A 130 19.24 21.25 2.40
N THR A 131 19.20 20.17 3.16
CA THR A 131 19.59 20.15 4.58
C THR A 131 20.58 19.03 4.86
N GLN A 132 21.32 19.16 5.95
CA GLN A 132 22.28 18.15 6.40
C GLN A 132 21.97 17.77 7.85
N ILE A 133 21.70 16.49 8.07
CA ILE A 133 21.36 15.93 9.39
C ILE A 133 22.23 14.70 9.60
N ASP A 134 22.91 14.60 10.75
CA ASP A 134 23.79 13.48 11.10
C ASP A 134 24.85 13.16 10.01
N GLY A 135 25.34 14.19 9.31
CA GLY A 135 26.33 14.08 8.25
C GLY A 135 25.79 13.61 6.89
N LYS A 136 24.50 13.27 6.81
CA LYS A 136 23.81 12.90 5.56
C LYS A 136 23.07 14.11 4.99
N GLU A 137 23.11 14.23 3.67
CA GLU A 137 22.39 15.28 2.95
C GLU A 137 21.00 14.81 2.54
N TYR A 138 20.04 15.73 2.58
CA TYR A 138 18.67 15.52 2.17
C TYR A 138 18.17 16.71 1.36
N VAL A 139 17.20 16.45 0.49
CA VAL A 139 16.33 17.49 -0.06
C VAL A 139 14.94 17.28 0.50
N LYS A 140 14.35 18.31 1.11
CA LYS A 140 12.98 18.29 1.61
C LYS A 140 12.13 19.37 0.95
N TYR A 141 10.86 19.09 0.70
CA TYR A 141 9.87 20.06 0.26
C TYR A 141 8.46 19.60 0.58
N ILE A 142 7.48 20.51 0.45
CA ILE A 142 6.07 20.20 0.66
C ILE A 142 5.25 20.68 -0.53
N VAL A 143 4.34 19.84 -0.98
CA VAL A 143 3.36 20.19 -2.02
C VAL A 143 1.95 19.90 -1.56
N SER A 144 0.99 20.60 -2.15
CA SER A 144 -0.43 20.31 -1.99
C SER A 144 -1.09 20.04 -3.35
N LEU A 145 -2.20 19.31 -3.35
CA LEU A 145 -3.02 19.06 -4.52
C LEU A 145 -4.49 19.21 -4.15
N ALA A 146 -5.18 20.09 -4.88
CA ALA A 146 -6.61 20.31 -4.69
C ALA A 146 -7.44 19.19 -5.34
N ASN A 147 -8.51 18.79 -4.67
CA ASN A 147 -9.51 17.81 -5.12
C ASN A 147 -8.88 16.50 -5.60
N GLU A 148 -7.87 16.03 -4.88
CA GLU A 148 -7.31 14.71 -5.13
C GLU A 148 -8.42 13.65 -4.98
N ARG A 149 -8.53 12.76 -5.97
CA ARG A 149 -9.57 11.73 -5.98
C ARG A 149 -9.42 10.83 -4.74
N GLY A 150 -10.50 10.69 -3.96
CA GLY A 150 -10.48 9.92 -2.71
C GLY A 150 -9.89 10.67 -1.50
N ALA A 151 -9.41 11.90 -1.64
CA ALA A 151 -8.99 12.63 -0.45
C ALA A 151 -10.16 12.88 0.50
N ALA A 152 -9.91 12.74 1.81
CA ALA A 152 -10.87 13.09 2.85
C ALA A 152 -11.06 14.62 2.97
N PHE A 153 -10.10 15.41 2.46
CA PHE A 153 -10.06 16.86 2.55
C PHE A 153 -9.96 17.51 1.17
N GLU A 154 -10.35 18.79 1.08
CA GLU A 154 -10.32 19.54 -0.18
C GLU A 154 -8.91 19.62 -0.78
N ASN A 155 -7.88 19.79 0.05
CA ASN A 155 -6.49 19.74 -0.37
C ASN A 155 -5.76 18.60 0.32
N SER A 156 -5.03 17.81 -0.46
CA SER A 156 -4.11 16.81 0.05
C SER A 156 -2.71 17.36 0.12
N TYR A 157 -2.02 17.10 1.22
CA TYR A 157 -0.68 17.60 1.49
C TYR A 157 0.35 16.48 1.49
N PHE A 158 1.53 16.81 1.00
CA PHE A 158 2.60 15.86 0.73
C PHE A 158 3.95 16.41 1.16
N GLY A 159 4.57 15.76 2.14
CA GLY A 159 5.98 15.97 2.46
C GLY A 159 6.83 15.09 1.56
N VAL A 160 7.89 15.64 0.96
CA VAL A 160 8.85 14.84 0.18
C VAL A 160 10.22 14.96 0.80
N LEU A 161 10.87 13.82 1.00
CA LEU A 161 12.23 13.68 1.48
C LEU A 161 13.03 12.83 0.49
N ILE A 162 14.12 13.38 -0.04
CA ILE A 162 15.03 12.70 -0.97
C ILE A 162 16.38 12.54 -0.29
N ARG A 163 16.93 11.33 -0.35
CA ARG A 163 18.25 10.99 0.19
C ARG A 163 19.04 10.16 -0.82
N GLN A 164 20.34 10.41 -0.97
CA GLN A 164 21.22 9.51 -1.71
C GLN A 164 21.31 8.14 -1.00
N ALA A 165 21.10 7.05 -1.73
CA ALA A 165 21.13 5.68 -1.20
C ALA A 165 22.46 4.97 -1.53
N SER A 166 22.93 5.11 -2.77
CA SER A 166 24.21 4.58 -3.29
C SER A 166 24.84 5.58 -4.27
N ASP A 167 25.85 5.20 -5.06
CA ASP A 167 26.35 6.04 -6.17
C ASP A 167 25.36 6.20 -7.33
N ARG A 168 24.32 5.35 -7.41
CA ARG A 168 23.38 5.29 -8.54
C ARG A 168 21.93 5.45 -8.14
N GLU A 169 21.59 5.06 -6.92
CA GLU A 169 20.23 5.09 -6.41
C GLU A 169 20.01 6.18 -5.36
N ARG A 170 18.78 6.68 -5.32
CA ARG A 170 18.27 7.55 -4.27
C ARG A 170 17.02 6.92 -3.67
N ILE A 171 16.81 7.20 -2.39
CA ILE A 171 15.54 6.93 -1.73
C ILE A 171 14.66 8.17 -1.89
N LEU A 172 13.49 7.98 -2.47
CA LEU A 172 12.41 8.94 -2.53
C LEU A 172 11.38 8.55 -1.47
N THR A 173 11.16 9.42 -0.50
CA THR A 173 10.14 9.22 0.53
C THR A 173 9.07 10.30 0.40
N THR A 174 7.82 9.86 0.24
CA THR A 174 6.64 10.73 0.19
C THR A 174 5.79 10.48 1.41
N ILE A 175 5.41 11.53 2.11
CA ILE A 175 4.58 11.50 3.31
C ILE A 175 3.24 12.12 2.92
N ARG A 176 2.16 11.35 2.92
CA ARG A 176 0.81 11.85 2.65
C ARG A 176 0.13 12.17 3.97
N PHE A 177 -0.25 13.43 4.18
CA PHE A 177 -1.00 13.87 5.38
C PHE A 177 -2.50 13.63 5.16
N ASP A 178 -2.90 12.35 5.14
CA ASP A 178 -4.26 11.93 4.78
C ASP A 178 -5.22 11.78 5.96
N GLY A 179 -4.71 11.67 7.19
CA GLY A 179 -5.51 11.65 8.41
C GLY A 179 -5.69 13.00 9.08
N THR A 180 -5.06 14.06 8.54
CA THR A 180 -5.07 15.40 9.16
C THR A 180 -5.58 16.47 8.20
N ASP A 181 -6.58 17.25 8.62
CA ASP A 181 -6.99 18.45 7.89
C ASP A 181 -5.94 19.55 8.05
N MET A 182 -4.99 19.57 7.11
CA MET A 182 -3.91 20.53 7.15
C MET A 182 -4.41 21.97 6.92
N ASP A 183 -5.49 22.19 6.18
CA ASP A 183 -6.01 23.55 5.94
C ASP A 183 -6.60 24.19 7.19
N ALA A 184 -7.11 23.38 8.12
CA ALA A 184 -7.62 23.84 9.41
C ALA A 184 -6.52 24.29 10.39
N LEU A 185 -5.24 23.99 10.10
CA LEU A 185 -4.12 24.26 10.99
C LEU A 185 -3.41 25.58 10.70
N ASN A 186 -2.92 26.22 11.75
CA ASN A 186 -2.00 27.37 11.61
C ASN A 186 -0.56 26.91 11.32
N GLY A 187 0.32 27.85 10.95
CA GLY A 187 1.71 27.55 10.58
C GLY A 187 2.50 26.77 11.64
N GLU A 188 2.41 27.15 12.91
CA GLU A 188 3.13 26.46 14.00
C GLU A 188 2.63 25.02 14.19
N GLN A 189 1.33 24.80 14.06
CA GLN A 189 0.74 23.45 14.14
C GLN A 189 1.18 22.57 12.96
N LYS A 190 1.19 23.13 11.75
CA LYS A 190 1.70 22.45 10.56
C LYS A 190 3.17 22.05 10.75
N ASP A 191 4.00 22.97 11.22
CA ASP A 191 5.44 22.72 11.43
C ASP A 191 5.70 21.57 12.41
N VAL A 192 4.92 21.46 13.49
CA VAL A 192 5.04 20.35 14.45
C VAL A 192 4.74 19.00 13.79
N ILE A 193 3.67 18.92 12.99
CA ILE A 193 3.29 17.69 12.28
C ILE A 193 4.33 17.34 11.21
N TYR A 194 4.79 18.32 10.44
CA TYR A 194 5.83 18.14 9.45
C TYR A 194 7.13 17.62 10.07
N GLU A 195 7.63 18.26 11.12
CA GLU A 195 8.88 17.84 11.77
C GLU A 195 8.78 16.43 12.35
N LYS A 196 7.65 16.05 12.95
CA LYS A 196 7.40 14.68 13.42
C LYS A 196 7.46 13.68 12.26
N ALA A 197 6.70 13.93 11.20
CA ALA A 197 6.59 13.01 10.07
C ALA A 197 7.92 12.89 9.31
N PHE A 198 8.63 14.00 9.07
CA PHE A 198 9.94 13.98 8.45
C PHE A 198 10.99 13.27 9.31
N ALA A 199 10.93 13.39 10.64
CA ALA A 199 11.83 12.66 11.54
C ALA A 199 11.62 11.15 11.46
N GLU A 200 10.36 10.69 11.40
CA GLU A 200 10.02 9.27 11.23
C GLU A 200 10.44 8.73 9.87
N ALA A 201 10.08 9.44 8.79
CA ALA A 201 10.47 9.10 7.43
C ALA A 201 11.99 9.04 7.27
N ARG A 202 12.71 10.01 7.84
CA ARG A 202 14.17 10.05 7.84
C ARG A 202 14.75 8.84 8.56
N ALA A 203 14.22 8.46 9.74
CA ALA A 203 14.73 7.32 10.49
C ALA A 203 14.66 6.03 9.66
N ILE A 204 13.56 5.81 8.93
CA ILE A 204 13.40 4.66 8.03
C ILE A 204 14.38 4.78 6.86
N ALA A 205 14.40 5.91 6.16
CA ALA A 205 15.30 6.12 5.03
C ALA A 205 16.78 5.97 5.42
N ASP A 206 17.16 6.36 6.65
CA ASP A 206 18.51 6.28 7.17
C ASP A 206 18.98 4.87 7.52
N SER A 207 18.02 3.99 7.82
CA SER A 207 18.27 2.59 8.12
C SER A 207 18.56 1.75 6.89
N ALA A 208 18.31 2.27 5.69
CA ALA A 208 18.51 1.56 4.44
C ALA A 208 19.98 1.16 4.24
N VAL A 209 20.21 -0.15 4.06
CA VAL A 209 21.52 -0.75 3.76
C VAL A 209 21.42 -1.59 2.50
N GLU A 210 22.35 -1.43 1.55
CA GLU A 210 22.43 -2.30 0.37
C GLU A 210 22.52 -3.77 0.79
N THR A 211 21.73 -4.62 0.12
CA THR A 211 21.70 -6.06 0.40
C THR A 211 21.51 -6.87 -0.88
N GLU A 212 22.04 -8.09 -0.87
CA GLU A 212 21.85 -9.11 -1.91
C GLU A 212 20.68 -10.06 -1.56
N GLU A 213 20.00 -9.81 -0.43
CA GLU A 213 18.78 -10.53 -0.07
C GLU A 213 17.71 -10.32 -1.15
N THR A 214 16.93 -11.36 -1.41
CA THR A 214 15.78 -11.25 -2.32
C THR A 214 14.75 -10.32 -1.71
N ASN A 215 14.12 -9.46 -2.53
CA ASN A 215 12.99 -8.64 -2.11
C ASN A 215 11.99 -9.48 -1.32
N ASP A 216 11.45 -8.89 -0.25
CA ASP A 216 10.32 -9.48 0.44
C ASP A 216 9.19 -9.61 -0.58
N MET A 217 8.65 -10.82 -0.69
CA MET A 217 7.78 -11.30 -1.77
C MET A 217 6.36 -10.68 -1.72
N VAL A 218 6.21 -9.45 -1.24
CA VAL A 218 4.99 -8.88 -0.63
C VAL A 218 4.85 -9.39 0.81
N GLY A 219 5.72 -8.91 1.70
CA GLY A 219 5.65 -9.20 3.13
C GLY A 219 4.87 -8.13 3.86
N THR A 220 3.63 -8.43 4.27
CA THR A 220 3.07 -7.84 5.49
C THR A 220 3.98 -8.29 6.63
N TYR A 221 4.70 -7.36 7.26
CA TYR A 221 5.36 -7.70 8.52
C TYR A 221 4.26 -7.93 9.56
N TRP A 222 4.05 -9.21 9.84
CA TRP A 222 3.08 -9.76 10.77
C TRP A 222 3.13 -9.03 12.11
N GLN A 223 2.07 -8.30 12.44
CA GLN A 223 1.66 -8.23 13.84
C GLN A 223 0.88 -9.50 14.14
N GLU A 224 1.10 -10.06 15.33
CA GLU A 224 0.23 -11.08 15.90
C GLU A 224 -1.15 -10.45 16.07
N ASN A 225 -2.01 -10.65 15.07
CA ASN A 225 -3.37 -10.14 15.12
C ASN A 225 -4.12 -10.87 16.23
N ALA A 226 -4.68 -10.10 17.16
CA ALA A 226 -5.62 -10.64 18.12
C ALA A 226 -6.85 -11.15 17.36
N TYR A 227 -7.04 -12.47 17.34
CA TYR A 227 -8.18 -13.09 16.68
C TYR A 227 -9.48 -12.57 17.30
N MET A 228 -10.31 -11.94 16.47
CA MET A 228 -11.64 -11.52 16.88
C MET A 228 -12.63 -12.65 16.60
N GLU A 229 -13.53 -12.92 17.56
CA GLU A 229 -14.68 -13.79 17.33
C GLU A 229 -15.67 -13.08 16.38
N THR A 230 -15.99 -13.74 15.28
CA THR A 230 -16.91 -13.25 14.25
C THR A 230 -18.28 -13.92 14.36
N GLY A 231 -19.32 -13.19 13.95
CA GLY A 231 -20.65 -13.77 13.72
C GLY A 231 -20.67 -14.65 12.45
N VAL A 232 -21.77 -15.38 12.23
CA VAL A 232 -21.97 -16.27 11.06
C VAL A 232 -22.07 -15.49 9.73
N THR A 233 -22.20 -14.16 9.80
CA THR A 233 -22.28 -13.25 8.65
C THR A 233 -21.42 -12.04 8.96
N ASP A 234 -20.57 -11.65 8.01
CA ASP A 234 -19.71 -10.47 8.09
C ASP A 234 -19.98 -9.56 6.89
N SER A 235 -19.48 -8.32 6.93
CA SER A 235 -19.71 -7.33 5.89
C SER A 235 -18.57 -6.34 5.76
N ILE A 236 -18.30 -5.91 4.53
CA ILE A 236 -17.45 -4.77 4.21
C ILE A 236 -18.34 -3.57 3.92
N VAL A 237 -17.96 -2.41 4.48
CA VAL A 237 -18.61 -1.13 4.24
C VAL A 237 -17.59 -0.23 3.54
N ASP A 238 -17.90 0.21 2.33
CA ASP A 238 -17.10 1.18 1.57
C ASP A 238 -18.05 2.27 1.01
N GLY A 239 -17.99 3.47 1.60
CA GLY A 239 -18.95 4.54 1.30
C GLY A 239 -20.40 4.13 1.56
N ASP A 240 -21.26 4.24 0.54
CA ASP A 240 -22.68 3.83 0.58
C ASP A 240 -22.90 2.34 0.25
N THR A 241 -21.81 1.60 0.01
CA THR A 241 -21.83 0.20 -0.41
C THR A 241 -21.63 -0.71 0.79
N VAL A 242 -22.61 -1.57 1.05
CA VAL A 242 -22.49 -2.65 2.04
C VAL A 242 -22.52 -3.99 1.32
N VAL A 243 -21.41 -4.72 1.39
CA VAL A 243 -21.29 -6.08 0.87
C VAL A 243 -21.21 -7.04 2.05
N SER A 244 -22.26 -7.82 2.26
CA SER A 244 -22.27 -8.87 3.29
C SER A 244 -22.01 -10.24 2.67
N TYR A 245 -21.31 -11.10 3.39
CA TYR A 245 -21.02 -12.48 2.99
C TYR A 245 -21.09 -13.40 4.19
N LYS A 246 -21.22 -14.70 3.90
CA LYS A 246 -21.20 -15.70 4.95
C LYS A 246 -19.75 -15.97 5.32
N LEU A 247 -19.43 -15.91 6.60
CA LEU A 247 -18.11 -16.29 7.06
C LEU A 247 -18.12 -17.79 7.42
N PRO A 248 -17.20 -18.62 6.86
CA PRO A 248 -17.16 -20.02 7.24
C PRO A 248 -16.70 -20.17 8.70
N ASP A 249 -17.29 -21.12 9.44
CA ASP A 249 -17.09 -21.35 10.89
C ASP A 249 -15.62 -21.55 11.34
N LYS A 250 -14.71 -21.76 10.39
CA LYS A 250 -13.28 -22.04 10.62
C LYS A 250 -12.39 -20.81 10.48
N TYR A 251 -12.93 -19.71 9.96
CA TYR A 251 -12.17 -18.49 9.70
C TYR A 251 -12.24 -17.56 10.88
N LYS A 252 -11.07 -17.05 11.27
CA LYS A 252 -10.93 -16.01 12.29
C LYS A 252 -10.52 -14.72 11.61
N LEU A 253 -11.12 -13.62 12.00
CA LEU A 253 -10.75 -12.29 11.52
C LEU A 253 -9.35 -11.94 12.04
N LEU A 254 -8.45 -11.62 11.11
CA LEU A 254 -7.09 -11.16 11.36
C LEU A 254 -7.05 -9.63 11.37
N SER A 255 -7.59 -8.98 10.34
CA SER A 255 -7.61 -7.52 10.25
C SER A 255 -8.89 -7.02 9.61
N ASP A 256 -9.32 -5.83 10.02
CA ASP A 256 -10.42 -5.08 9.42
C ASP A 256 -9.95 -3.64 9.23
N ASN A 257 -9.65 -3.25 7.99
CA ASN A 257 -9.13 -1.93 7.66
C ASN A 257 -9.56 -1.51 6.24
N GLN A 258 -9.06 -0.35 5.79
CA GLN A 258 -9.44 0.22 4.49
C GLN A 258 -9.06 -0.65 3.27
N ALA A 259 -8.06 -1.51 3.40
CA ALA A 259 -7.72 -2.46 2.35
C ALA A 259 -8.74 -3.60 2.26
N GLY A 260 -9.61 -3.74 3.26
CA GLY A 260 -10.60 -4.80 3.39
C GLY A 260 -10.41 -5.61 4.67
N LYS A 261 -11.01 -6.79 4.68
CA LYS A 261 -10.92 -7.74 5.80
C LYS A 261 -10.01 -8.90 5.44
N SER A 262 -9.14 -9.30 6.35
CA SER A 262 -8.31 -10.49 6.22
C SER A 262 -8.71 -11.53 7.26
N TYR A 263 -8.69 -12.80 6.85
CA TYR A 263 -9.09 -13.93 7.66
C TYR A 263 -8.11 -15.08 7.52
N TYR A 264 -7.97 -15.87 8.57
CA TYR A 264 -7.17 -17.08 8.56
C TYR A 264 -7.95 -18.28 9.08
N ALA A 265 -7.77 -19.43 8.43
CA ALA A 265 -8.32 -20.71 8.87
C ALA A 265 -7.20 -21.69 9.22
N ASP A 266 -6.99 -21.92 10.52
CA ASP A 266 -5.96 -22.83 11.05
C ASP A 266 -6.02 -24.23 10.41
N THR A 267 -7.23 -24.76 10.22
CA THR A 267 -7.43 -26.11 9.68
C THR A 267 -7.12 -26.24 8.19
N GLU A 268 -7.12 -25.10 7.48
CA GLU A 268 -6.96 -25.05 6.03
C GLU A 268 -5.62 -24.40 5.64
N ASN A 269 -4.88 -23.88 6.62
CA ASN A 269 -3.66 -23.09 6.44
C ASN A 269 -3.82 -22.04 5.33
N ARG A 270 -4.94 -21.33 5.34
CA ARG A 270 -5.35 -20.45 4.25
C ARG A 270 -5.68 -19.07 4.78
N ASP A 271 -5.03 -18.09 4.17
CA ASP A 271 -5.32 -16.68 4.30
C ASP A 271 -6.32 -16.27 3.22
N VAL A 272 -7.29 -15.43 3.60
CA VAL A 272 -8.28 -14.87 2.69
C VAL A 272 -8.44 -13.39 2.99
N MET A 273 -8.25 -12.56 1.97
CA MET A 273 -8.51 -11.13 2.01
C MET A 273 -9.69 -10.81 1.09
N VAL A 274 -10.61 -10.00 1.59
CA VAL A 274 -11.78 -9.54 0.85
C VAL A 274 -11.87 -8.02 0.92
N SER A 275 -12.13 -7.37 -0.20
CA SER A 275 -12.17 -5.92 -0.29
C SER A 275 -13.19 -5.42 -1.31
N VAL A 276 -13.56 -4.16 -1.21
CA VAL A 276 -14.32 -3.44 -2.24
C VAL A 276 -13.40 -2.39 -2.82
N VAL A 277 -13.28 -2.38 -4.14
CA VAL A 277 -12.49 -1.43 -4.91
C VAL A 277 -13.46 -0.49 -5.63
N PRO A 278 -13.42 0.82 -5.36
CA PRO A 278 -14.30 1.78 -6.03
C PRO A 278 -14.20 1.70 -7.55
N TYR A 279 -15.33 1.94 -8.24
CA TYR A 279 -15.42 1.80 -9.69
C TYR A 279 -14.21 2.42 -10.43
N SER A 280 -13.55 1.55 -11.20
CA SER A 280 -12.46 1.90 -12.09
C SER A 280 -12.92 1.78 -13.55
N TRP A 281 -12.11 2.28 -14.48
CA TRP A 281 -12.33 2.12 -15.94
C TRP A 281 -12.03 0.68 -16.42
N MET A 282 -11.70 -0.23 -15.51
CA MET A 282 -11.52 -1.65 -15.73
C MET A 282 -12.68 -2.41 -15.06
N SER A 283 -13.32 -3.31 -15.80
CA SER A 283 -14.29 -4.25 -15.23
C SER A 283 -13.60 -5.32 -14.38
N ALA A 284 -14.38 -6.04 -13.56
CA ALA A 284 -13.88 -7.22 -12.84
C ALA A 284 -13.21 -8.23 -13.78
N LYS A 285 -13.73 -8.36 -14.99
CA LYS A 285 -13.13 -9.18 -16.05
C LYS A 285 -11.75 -8.65 -16.47
N ASP A 286 -11.62 -7.35 -16.71
CA ASP A 286 -10.34 -6.75 -17.11
C ASP A 286 -9.29 -6.88 -15.98
N MET A 287 -9.70 -6.79 -14.72
CA MET A 287 -8.83 -7.04 -13.57
C MET A 287 -8.32 -8.48 -13.54
N ALA A 288 -9.20 -9.46 -13.72
CA ALA A 288 -8.82 -10.87 -13.79
C ALA A 288 -7.90 -11.17 -14.98
N GLU A 289 -8.19 -10.61 -16.17
CA GLU A 289 -7.37 -10.80 -17.38
C GLU A 289 -5.97 -10.18 -17.25
N SER A 290 -5.83 -9.12 -16.44
CA SER A 290 -4.54 -8.47 -16.20
C SER A 290 -3.52 -9.38 -15.51
N LYS A 291 -3.98 -10.34 -14.71
CA LYS A 291 -3.17 -11.33 -13.97
C LYS A 291 -2.02 -10.71 -13.17
N ARG A 292 -2.16 -9.44 -12.76
CA ARG A 292 -1.08 -8.66 -12.14
C ARG A 292 -0.50 -9.35 -10.90
N GLY A 293 -1.36 -9.98 -10.09
CA GLY A 293 -0.94 -10.73 -8.90
C GLY A 293 -0.02 -11.92 -9.21
N ALA A 294 -0.15 -12.55 -10.39
CA ALA A 294 0.72 -13.67 -10.76
C ALA A 294 2.14 -13.22 -11.15
N GLY A 295 2.35 -11.97 -11.55
CA GLY A 295 3.64 -11.48 -12.02
C GLY A 295 4.19 -12.32 -13.19
N ILE A 296 5.36 -12.94 -12.98
CA ILE A 296 5.97 -13.87 -13.95
C ILE A 296 5.56 -15.34 -13.74
N SER A 297 4.78 -15.62 -12.70
CA SER A 297 4.31 -16.96 -12.36
C SER A 297 3.29 -17.45 -13.38
N LYS A 298 3.32 -18.75 -13.65
CA LYS A 298 2.38 -19.36 -14.58
C LYS A 298 1.00 -19.49 -13.91
N VAL A 299 -0.01 -18.89 -14.54
CA VAL A 299 -1.42 -19.14 -14.19
C VAL A 299 -1.75 -20.61 -14.44
N VAL A 300 -2.28 -21.26 -13.41
CA VAL A 300 -2.61 -22.68 -13.38
C VAL A 300 -4.07 -22.89 -13.79
N ASP A 301 -4.96 -22.00 -13.37
CA ASP A 301 -6.38 -22.05 -13.70
C ASP A 301 -6.94 -20.62 -13.81
N GLU A 302 -7.97 -20.44 -14.63
CA GLU A 302 -8.68 -19.17 -14.78
C GLU A 302 -10.06 -19.39 -15.38
N GLY A 303 -11.00 -18.51 -15.03
CA GLY A 303 -12.33 -18.61 -15.63
C GLY A 303 -13.37 -17.73 -15.00
N ARG A 304 -14.61 -18.18 -15.17
CA ARG A 304 -15.81 -17.53 -14.65
C ARG A 304 -16.52 -18.48 -13.70
N TYR A 305 -16.93 -17.97 -12.54
CA TYR A 305 -17.69 -18.69 -11.53
C TYR A 305 -18.90 -17.85 -11.13
N GLU A 306 -20.10 -18.44 -11.06
CA GLU A 306 -21.34 -17.71 -10.77
C GLU A 306 -21.95 -18.18 -9.47
N VAL A 307 -22.23 -17.24 -8.56
CA VAL A 307 -22.86 -17.49 -7.26
C VAL A 307 -24.04 -16.55 -7.12
N ASN A 308 -25.25 -17.10 -6.98
CA ASN A 308 -26.49 -16.35 -6.76
C ASN A 308 -26.71 -15.17 -7.73
N GLY A 309 -26.28 -15.33 -8.98
CA GLY A 309 -26.42 -14.31 -10.05
C GLY A 309 -25.29 -13.29 -10.11
N VAL A 310 -24.33 -13.34 -9.18
CA VAL A 310 -23.08 -12.56 -9.21
C VAL A 310 -22.02 -13.36 -9.97
N ILE A 311 -21.37 -12.70 -10.94
CA ILE A 311 -20.36 -13.31 -11.79
C ILE A 311 -18.97 -12.92 -11.28
N TYR A 312 -18.19 -13.93 -10.90
CA TYR A 312 -16.79 -13.79 -10.53
C TYR A 312 -15.89 -14.19 -11.71
N TYR A 313 -14.94 -13.33 -12.03
CA TYR A 313 -13.82 -13.64 -12.91
C TYR A 313 -12.60 -13.93 -12.03
N TYR A 314 -11.95 -15.06 -12.24
CA TYR A 314 -10.85 -15.50 -11.37
C TYR A 314 -9.66 -16.01 -12.15
N TYR A 315 -8.50 -15.97 -11.49
CA TYR A 315 -7.32 -16.71 -11.88
C TYR A 315 -6.61 -17.25 -10.64
N ALA A 316 -5.90 -18.36 -10.82
CA ALA A 316 -5.15 -19.04 -9.78
C ALA A 316 -3.75 -19.38 -10.28
N TYR A 317 -2.77 -19.29 -9.41
CA TYR A 317 -1.37 -19.54 -9.73
C TYR A 317 -0.64 -20.09 -8.51
N SER A 318 0.55 -20.64 -8.73
CA SER A 318 1.37 -21.20 -7.66
C SER A 318 2.80 -20.69 -7.75
N ILE A 319 3.41 -20.39 -6.62
CA ILE A 319 4.81 -20.00 -6.50
C ILE A 319 5.59 -21.16 -5.87
N LEU A 320 6.61 -21.64 -6.58
CA LEU A 320 7.52 -22.65 -6.04
C LEU A 320 8.70 -21.96 -5.34
N HIS A 321 8.83 -22.18 -4.05
CA HIS A 321 9.96 -21.73 -3.24
C HIS A 321 11.00 -22.83 -3.13
N ILE A 322 12.26 -22.50 -3.43
CA ILE A 322 13.40 -23.42 -3.30
C ILE A 322 14.41 -22.79 -2.35
N LYS A 323 14.58 -23.36 -1.16
CA LYS A 323 15.59 -22.94 -0.17
C LYS A 323 16.50 -24.12 0.16
N GLY A 324 17.66 -24.15 -0.48
CA GLY A 324 18.56 -25.31 -0.43
C GLY A 324 17.92 -26.53 -1.08
N GLU A 325 17.81 -27.64 -0.34
CA GLU A 325 17.13 -28.86 -0.79
C GLU A 325 15.62 -28.86 -0.52
N LYS A 326 15.12 -27.90 0.28
CA LYS A 326 13.69 -27.82 0.61
C LYS A 326 12.92 -27.12 -0.51
N ARG A 327 11.80 -27.74 -0.89
CA ARG A 327 10.82 -27.20 -1.84
C ARG A 327 9.50 -27.01 -1.09
N SER A 328 8.93 -25.82 -1.15
CA SER A 328 7.56 -25.53 -0.70
C SER A 328 6.82 -24.80 -1.81
N CYS A 329 5.50 -24.87 -1.82
CA CYS A 329 4.69 -24.21 -2.83
C CYS A 329 3.62 -23.38 -2.15
N THR A 330 3.55 -22.10 -2.50
CA THR A 330 2.44 -21.25 -2.09
C THR A 330 1.43 -21.19 -3.24
N TYR A 331 0.16 -21.37 -2.92
CA TYR A 331 -0.93 -21.46 -3.88
C TYR A 331 -1.82 -20.24 -3.72
N HIS A 332 -2.08 -19.53 -4.82
CA HIS A 332 -2.80 -18.26 -4.81
C HIS A 332 -4.05 -18.30 -5.67
N PHE A 333 -5.05 -17.54 -5.25
CA PHE A 333 -6.32 -17.34 -5.92
C PHE A 333 -6.72 -15.87 -5.87
N ALA A 334 -7.25 -15.37 -6.98
CA ALA A 334 -7.80 -14.03 -7.07
C ALA A 334 -9.12 -14.09 -7.83
N ALA A 335 -10.18 -13.48 -7.28
CA ALA A 335 -11.47 -13.35 -7.92
C ALA A 335 -12.04 -11.94 -7.79
N TYR A 336 -12.76 -11.51 -8.82
CA TYR A 336 -13.30 -10.16 -8.95
C TYR A 336 -14.75 -10.25 -9.43
N ALA A 337 -15.64 -9.45 -8.86
CA ALA A 337 -17.03 -9.32 -9.29
C ALA A 337 -17.45 -7.86 -9.39
N ASP A 338 -18.12 -7.50 -10.48
CA ASP A 338 -18.73 -6.18 -10.64
C ASP A 338 -19.99 -6.09 -9.75
N LEU A 339 -20.04 -5.07 -8.89
CA LEU A 339 -21.18 -4.73 -8.05
C LEU A 339 -22.17 -3.84 -8.83
N LYS A 340 -23.41 -3.74 -8.35
CA LYS A 340 -24.51 -3.00 -9.02
C LYS A 340 -24.23 -1.50 -9.17
N ASN A 341 -23.49 -0.93 -8.24
CA ASN A 341 -23.09 0.47 -8.26
C ASN A 341 -21.84 0.72 -9.12
N GLY A 342 -21.22 -0.33 -9.67
CA GLY A 342 -20.00 -0.29 -10.46
C GLY A 342 -18.74 -0.62 -9.67
N ASP A 343 -18.75 -0.64 -8.34
CA ASP A 343 -17.57 -1.04 -7.57
C ASP A 343 -17.21 -2.50 -7.83
N ILE A 344 -16.01 -2.91 -7.45
CA ILE A 344 -15.52 -4.26 -7.68
C ILE A 344 -15.26 -4.92 -6.34
N TYR A 345 -15.98 -5.99 -6.06
CA TYR A 345 -15.68 -6.85 -4.93
C TYR A 345 -14.54 -7.80 -5.30
N VAL A 346 -13.53 -7.88 -4.44
CA VAL A 346 -12.30 -8.61 -4.67
C VAL A 346 -12.08 -9.63 -3.56
N ILE A 347 -11.67 -10.83 -3.96
CA ILE A 347 -11.26 -11.91 -3.07
C ILE A 347 -9.84 -12.31 -3.48
N TYR A 348 -8.91 -12.25 -2.53
CA TYR A 348 -7.61 -12.87 -2.64
C TYR A 348 -7.51 -13.97 -1.59
N GLY A 349 -6.86 -15.07 -1.94
CA GLY A 349 -6.49 -16.05 -0.95
C GLY A 349 -5.23 -16.78 -1.32
N ASP A 350 -4.51 -17.21 -0.30
CA ASP A 350 -3.31 -17.98 -0.46
C ASP A 350 -3.12 -19.00 0.66
N ALA A 351 -2.36 -20.03 0.35
CA ALA A 351 -2.03 -21.08 1.30
C ALA A 351 -0.70 -21.75 0.96
N ASP A 352 0.10 -21.96 2.00
CA ASP A 352 1.33 -22.75 1.91
C ASP A 352 1.01 -24.25 1.89
N ASP A 353 1.57 -24.93 0.89
CA ASP A 353 1.48 -26.37 0.66
C ASP A 353 0.05 -26.94 0.60
N ASN A 354 -0.96 -26.09 0.36
CA ASN A 354 -2.37 -26.46 0.19
C ASN A 354 -2.92 -26.05 -1.19
N PRO A 355 -2.92 -26.93 -2.20
CA PRO A 355 -3.39 -26.61 -3.55
C PRO A 355 -4.90 -26.35 -3.65
N GLN A 356 -5.70 -26.74 -2.64
CA GLN A 356 -7.15 -26.45 -2.63
C GLN A 356 -7.44 -24.94 -2.54
N ALA A 357 -6.46 -24.14 -2.13
CA ALA A 357 -6.56 -22.68 -2.15
C ALA A 357 -6.69 -22.10 -3.57
N MET A 358 -6.43 -22.87 -4.64
CA MET A 358 -6.66 -22.44 -6.02
C MET A 358 -8.09 -22.74 -6.52
N GLU A 359 -8.89 -23.50 -5.79
CA GLU A 359 -10.23 -23.89 -6.23
C GLU A 359 -11.27 -22.82 -5.88
N PRO A 360 -12.05 -22.30 -6.85
CA PRO A 360 -13.10 -21.30 -6.57
C PRO A 360 -14.09 -21.74 -5.49
N GLN A 361 -14.38 -23.04 -5.43
CA GLN A 361 -15.32 -23.62 -4.46
C GLN A 361 -14.89 -23.39 -3.01
N SER A 362 -13.58 -23.28 -2.76
CA SER A 362 -13.00 -22.97 -1.44
C SER A 362 -13.37 -21.58 -0.93
N TYR A 363 -13.81 -20.69 -1.83
CA TYR A 363 -14.19 -19.31 -1.52
C TYR A 363 -15.70 -19.07 -1.65
N TYR A 364 -16.51 -20.13 -1.81
CA TYR A 364 -17.95 -20.00 -2.08
C TYR A 364 -18.67 -19.12 -1.06
N ASP A 365 -18.41 -19.30 0.23
CA ASP A 365 -19.07 -18.52 1.29
C ASP A 365 -18.68 -17.02 1.23
N PHE A 366 -17.45 -16.70 0.81
CA PHE A 366 -16.99 -15.32 0.54
C PHE A 366 -17.56 -14.75 -0.77
N MET A 367 -17.92 -15.61 -1.73
CA MET A 367 -18.54 -15.24 -3.00
C MET A 367 -20.07 -15.11 -2.91
N ASP A 368 -20.70 -15.71 -1.90
CA ASP A 368 -22.14 -15.61 -1.63
C ASP A 368 -22.46 -14.25 -0.99
N ILE A 369 -22.33 -13.21 -1.79
CA ILE A 369 -22.52 -11.83 -1.33
C ILE A 369 -23.98 -11.38 -1.43
N LYS A 370 -24.35 -10.47 -0.54
CA LYS A 370 -25.55 -9.63 -0.65
C LYS A 370 -25.15 -8.16 -0.62
N GLU A 371 -25.56 -7.47 -1.66
CA GLU A 371 -25.38 -6.02 -1.83
C GLU A 371 -26.59 -5.27 -1.26
N GLU A 372 -26.34 -4.40 -0.28
CA GLU A 372 -27.28 -3.37 0.16
C GLU A 372 -26.78 -2.01 -0.33
N CYS A 373 -27.54 -1.36 -1.21
CA CYS A 373 -27.29 0.02 -1.60
C CYS A 373 -28.22 0.93 -0.78
N TYR A 374 -27.64 1.78 0.07
CA TYR A 374 -28.43 2.84 0.71
C TYR A 374 -28.65 3.99 -0.28
N PRO A 375 -29.89 4.51 -0.41
CA PRO A 375 -30.28 5.49 -1.42
C PRO A 375 -29.80 6.92 -1.14
#